data_AF-A0A520PP55-F1
#
_entry.id   AF-A0A520PP55-F1
#
_cell.length_a   1.000
_cell.length_b   1.000
_cell.length_c   1.000
_cell.angle_alpha   90.00
_cell.angle_beta   90.00
_cell.angle_gamma   90.00
#
_symmetry.space_group_name_H-M   'P 1'
#
loop_
_entity.id
_entity.type
_entity.pdbx_description
1 polymer ?
#
loop_
_entity_poly.entity_id
_entity_poly.type
_entity_poly.pdbx_seq_one_letter_code
_entity_poly.pdbx_strand_id
1 'polypeptide(L)'
;MGIGCIREETYIAEKNAAGEISASFLEQDLESVIFKYAIRTFPFSSAFENVPGYREEELPELIQGLISEGIIKVGFYYEEMQEDLTIFYFLRLSKEKHLVLGLDPKEVSVFISNVNGIFRLSDEQYVNLLKIPIC
;
A
#
# COMPACT_ATOMS: atom_id res chain seq x y z
N MET A 1 -9.19 21.44 28.33
CA MET A 1 -8.31 20.56 27.54
C MET A 1 -9.21 19.60 26.78
N GLY A 2 -9.48 19.88 25.51
CA GLY A 2 -10.28 19.00 24.66
C GLY A 2 -9.36 17.94 24.08
N ILE A 3 -9.59 16.68 24.43
CA ILE A 3 -8.91 15.55 23.82
C ILE A 3 -9.56 15.39 22.45
N GLY A 4 -8.89 15.89 21.41
CA GLY A 4 -9.31 15.71 20.02
C GLY A 4 -9.37 14.21 19.73
N CYS A 5 -10.58 13.71 19.51
CA CYS A 5 -10.81 12.33 19.11
C CYS A 5 -10.15 12.14 17.75
N ILE A 6 -9.00 11.47 17.70
CA ILE A 6 -8.39 11.03 16.45
C ILE A 6 -9.37 10.02 15.87
N ARG A 7 -10.07 10.40 14.80
CA ARG A 7 -11.04 9.55 14.13
C ARG A 7 -10.24 8.47 13.40
N GLU A 8 -10.11 7.30 14.02
CA GLU A 8 -9.54 6.11 13.37
C GLU A 8 -10.53 5.64 12.29
N GLU A 9 -10.11 5.69 11.03
CA GLU A 9 -10.93 5.27 9.88
C GLU A 9 -10.53 3.84 9.48
N THR A 10 -11.49 2.92 9.49
CA THR A 10 -11.30 1.54 9.08
C THR A 10 -11.42 1.43 7.57
N TYR A 11 -10.33 1.11 6.86
CA TYR A 11 -10.35 0.90 5.41
C TYR A 11 -10.53 -0.58 5.12
N ILE A 12 -11.79 -0.99 4.99
CA ILE A 12 -12.06 -2.33 4.49
C ILE A 12 -11.72 -2.31 3.00
N ALA A 13 -10.61 -2.93 2.61
CA ALA A 13 -10.49 -3.42 1.25
C ALA A 13 -11.61 -4.45 1.10
N GLU A 14 -12.75 -4.02 0.56
CA GLU A 14 -13.82 -4.92 0.24
C GLU A 14 -13.29 -5.85 -0.82
N LYS A 15 -12.94 -7.07 -0.41
CA LYS A 15 -13.15 -8.20 -1.31
C LYS A 15 -14.65 -8.21 -1.53
N ASN A 16 -15.11 -7.57 -2.61
CA ASN A 16 -16.50 -7.60 -3.03
C ASN A 16 -17.02 -9.02 -2.76
N ALA A 17 -18.04 -9.13 -1.92
CA ALA A 17 -18.71 -10.39 -1.64
C ALA A 17 -19.58 -10.83 -2.84
N ALA A 18 -19.06 -10.65 -4.05
CA ALA A 18 -19.39 -11.49 -5.19
C ALA A 18 -18.47 -12.72 -5.04
N GLY A 19 -19.03 -13.80 -4.51
CA GLY A 19 -18.29 -14.95 -3.97
C GLY A 19 -17.21 -15.49 -4.90
N GLU A 20 -16.06 -15.87 -4.34
CA GLU A 20 -14.94 -16.55 -5.04
C GLU A 20 -14.85 -16.25 -6.55
N ILE A 21 -14.87 -14.98 -6.93
CA ILE A 21 -14.46 -14.62 -8.28
C ILE A 21 -12.95 -14.68 -8.21
N SER A 22 -12.40 -15.82 -8.63
CA SER A 22 -11.07 -15.91 -9.22
C SER A 22 -10.81 -14.60 -9.95
N ALA A 23 -9.92 -13.76 -9.40
CA ALA A 23 -9.49 -12.53 -10.05
C ALA A 23 -9.30 -12.83 -11.53
N SER A 24 -9.98 -12.08 -12.39
CA SER A 24 -9.97 -12.36 -13.81
C SER A 24 -8.51 -12.45 -14.29
N PHE A 25 -8.20 -13.31 -15.26
CA PHE A 25 -6.81 -13.51 -15.72
C PHE A 25 -6.10 -12.17 -16.03
N LEU A 26 -6.86 -11.19 -16.53
CA LEU A 26 -6.43 -9.81 -16.76
C LEU A 26 -6.05 -9.03 -15.49
N GLU A 27 -6.81 -9.17 -14.40
CA GLU A 27 -6.50 -8.50 -13.13
C GLU A 27 -5.29 -9.14 -12.43
N GLN A 28 -5.13 -10.47 -12.51
CA GLN A 28 -3.93 -11.13 -11.98
C GLN A 28 -2.66 -10.72 -12.74
N ASP A 29 -2.76 -10.51 -14.06
CA ASP A 29 -1.67 -9.98 -14.87
C ASP A 29 -1.34 -8.53 -14.50
N LEU A 30 -2.37 -7.69 -14.31
CA LEU A 30 -2.18 -6.29 -13.89
C LEU A 30 -1.52 -6.21 -12.51
N GLU A 31 -2.02 -6.98 -11.55
CA GLU A 31 -1.46 -7.09 -10.21
C GLU A 31 0.02 -7.51 -10.28
N SER A 32 0.36 -8.58 -11.02
CA SER A 32 1.75 -9.02 -11.19
C SER A 32 2.66 -7.94 -11.80
N VAL A 33 2.16 -7.18 -12.78
CA VAL A 33 2.89 -6.07 -13.40
C VAL A 33 3.12 -4.93 -12.39
N ILE A 34 2.07 -4.54 -11.65
CA ILE A 34 2.16 -3.50 -10.61
C ILE A 34 3.11 -3.93 -9.50
N PHE A 35 3.07 -5.19 -9.08
CA PHE A 35 3.99 -5.73 -8.07
C PHE A 35 5.45 -5.60 -8.51
N LYS A 36 5.78 -6.00 -9.74
CA LYS A 36 7.13 -5.84 -10.30
C LYS A 36 7.54 -4.37 -10.42
N TYR A 37 6.60 -3.51 -10.82
CA TYR A 37 6.85 -2.07 -10.91
C TYR A 37 7.10 -1.44 -9.54
N ALA A 38 6.33 -1.81 -8.52
CA ALA A 38 6.48 -1.32 -7.16
C ALA A 38 7.83 -1.74 -6.54
N ILE A 39 8.30 -2.96 -6.80
CA ILE A 39 9.65 -3.39 -6.38
C ILE A 39 10.72 -2.50 -7.02
N ARG A 40 10.62 -2.24 -8.32
CA ARG A 40 11.60 -1.45 -9.07
C ARG A 40 11.61 0.03 -8.71
N THR A 41 10.47 0.57 -8.31
CA THR A 41 10.28 2.00 -8.05
C THR A 41 10.09 2.31 -6.56
N PHE A 42 10.46 1.37 -5.69
CA PHE A 42 10.27 1.52 -4.25
C PHE A 42 11.01 2.78 -3.74
N PRO A 43 10.29 3.79 -3.23
CA PRO A 43 10.85 5.13 -3.02
C PRO A 43 11.78 5.22 -1.80
N PHE A 44 11.77 4.22 -0.91
CA PHE A 44 12.63 4.16 0.27
C PHE A 44 13.78 3.16 0.10
N SER A 45 14.11 2.78 -1.13
CA SER A 45 15.23 1.90 -1.49
C SER A 45 16.56 2.39 -0.90
N SER A 46 16.81 3.71 -0.96
CA SER A 46 18.01 4.34 -0.40
C SER A 46 18.16 4.21 1.13
N ALA A 47 17.07 3.95 1.86
CA ALA A 47 17.14 3.66 3.29
C ALA A 47 17.84 2.32 3.56
N PHE A 48 17.84 1.41 2.59
CA PHE A 48 18.44 0.08 2.70
C PHE A 48 19.89 0.03 2.16
N GLU A 49 20.30 0.99 1.34
CA GLU A 49 21.68 1.10 0.83
C GLU A 49 22.73 1.22 1.95
N ASN A 50 22.33 1.74 3.11
CA ASN A 50 23.21 1.95 4.26
C ASN A 50 23.22 0.78 5.25
N VAL A 51 22.55 -0.34 4.95
CA VAL A 51 22.54 -1.52 5.81
C VAL A 51 23.88 -2.25 5.68
N PRO A 52 24.68 -2.37 6.75
CA PRO A 52 26.00 -3.01 6.67
C PRO A 52 25.90 -4.47 6.23
N GLY A 53 26.69 -4.84 5.22
CA GLY A 53 26.72 -6.21 4.68
C GLY A 53 25.70 -6.49 3.58
N TYR A 54 24.92 -5.49 3.19
CA TYR A 54 23.91 -5.61 2.14
C TYR A 54 24.45 -5.16 0.78
N ARG A 55 24.15 -5.91 -0.29
CA ARG A 55 24.50 -5.51 -1.66
C ARG A 55 23.30 -4.91 -2.37
N GLU A 56 23.52 -3.90 -3.19
CA GLU A 56 22.46 -3.24 -3.97
C GLU A 56 21.68 -4.23 -4.88
N GLU A 57 22.38 -5.25 -5.40
CA GLU A 57 21.79 -6.33 -6.21
C GLU A 57 20.77 -7.20 -5.43
N GLU A 58 20.84 -7.22 -4.11
CA GLU A 58 19.92 -7.98 -3.24
C GLU A 58 18.63 -7.19 -2.95
N LEU A 59 18.64 -5.86 -3.18
CA LEU A 59 17.56 -4.94 -2.79
C LEU A 59 16.17 -5.32 -3.33
N PRO A 60 16.03 -5.71 -4.61
CA PRO A 60 14.75 -6.15 -5.14
C PRO A 60 14.21 -7.39 -4.43
N GLU A 61 15.08 -8.34 -4.07
CA GLU A 61 14.68 -9.59 -3.39
C GLU A 61 14.21 -9.32 -1.96
N LEU A 62 14.85 -8.40 -1.24
CA LEU A 62 14.39 -7.97 0.07
C LEU A 62 13.05 -7.26 0.00
N ILE A 63 12.90 -6.29 -0.91
CA ILE A 63 11.62 -5.57 -1.07
C ILE A 63 10.51 -6.57 -1.41
N GLN A 64 10.79 -7.51 -2.31
CA GLN A 64 9.86 -8.59 -2.63
C GLN A 64 9.49 -9.39 -1.37
N GLY A 65 10.47 -9.79 -0.56
CA GLY A 65 10.22 -10.50 0.69
C GLY A 65 9.35 -9.71 1.67
N LEU A 66 9.67 -8.43 1.90
CA LEU A 66 8.89 -7.54 2.76
C LEU A 66 7.44 -7.41 2.31
N ILE A 67 7.22 -7.35 0.99
CA ILE A 67 5.87 -7.26 0.43
C ILE A 67 5.13 -8.61 0.53
N SER A 68 5.78 -9.72 0.20
CA SER A 68 5.21 -11.07 0.28
C SER A 68 4.86 -11.49 1.72
N GLU A 69 5.64 -11.07 2.71
CA GLU A 69 5.37 -11.29 4.13
C GLU A 69 4.29 -10.33 4.71
N GLY A 70 3.83 -9.37 3.89
CA GLY A 70 2.87 -8.34 4.27
C GLY A 70 3.40 -7.37 5.31
N ILE A 71 4.73 -7.26 5.46
CA ILE A 71 5.38 -6.21 6.28
C ILE A 71 5.17 -4.87 5.61
N ILE A 72 5.37 -4.82 4.29
CA ILE A 72 4.96 -3.73 3.42
C ILE A 72 3.76 -4.23 2.63
N LYS A 73 2.68 -3.45 2.55
CA LYS A 73 1.59 -3.69 1.61
C LYS A 73 1.60 -2.59 0.56
N VAL A 74 1.16 -2.91 -0.65
CA VAL A 74 1.15 -1.97 -1.77
C VAL A 74 -0.28 -1.78 -2.25
N GLY A 75 -0.85 -0.61 -2.02
CA GLY A 75 -2.16 -0.25 -2.55
C GLY A 75 -1.99 0.51 -3.86
N PHE A 76 -2.77 0.19 -4.87
CA PHE A 76 -2.77 0.95 -6.12
C PHE A 76 -4.15 1.51 -6.44
N TYR A 77 -4.17 2.71 -7.00
CA TYR A 77 -5.36 3.34 -7.56
C TYR A 77 -5.12 3.53 -9.06
N TYR A 78 -6.07 3.09 -9.87
CA TYR A 78 -6.01 3.26 -11.33
C TYR A 78 -7.25 4.03 -11.79
N GLU A 79 -7.03 5.24 -12.29
CA GLU A 79 -8.07 6.09 -12.86
C GLU A 79 -8.16 5.85 -14.37
N GLU A 80 -9.16 5.06 -14.79
CA GLU A 80 -9.31 4.65 -16.20
C GLU A 80 -9.44 5.82 -17.17
N MET A 81 -10.08 6.91 -16.75
CA MET A 81 -10.31 8.09 -17.60
C MET A 81 -9.05 8.93 -17.84
N GLN A 82 -8.09 8.88 -16.90
CA GLN A 82 -6.82 9.60 -16.99
C GLN A 82 -5.65 8.68 -17.37
N GLU A 83 -5.89 7.37 -17.42
CA GLU A 83 -4.85 6.33 -17.58
C GLU A 83 -3.74 6.43 -16.52
N ASP A 84 -4.09 6.96 -15.34
CA ASP A 84 -3.14 7.27 -14.28
C ASP A 84 -3.10 6.18 -13.21
N LEU A 85 -1.88 5.72 -12.88
CA LEU A 85 -1.61 4.76 -11.83
C LEU A 85 -0.93 5.45 -10.65
N THR A 86 -1.59 5.44 -9.50
CA THR A 86 -1.02 5.90 -8.23
C THR A 86 -0.72 4.72 -7.31
N ILE A 87 0.46 4.72 -6.68
CA ILE A 87 0.89 3.64 -5.78
C ILE A 87 1.15 4.21 -4.39
N PHE A 88 0.62 3.51 -3.38
CA PHE A 88 0.82 3.77 -1.97
C PHE A 88 1.51 2.58 -1.29
N TYR A 89 2.42 2.89 -0.37
CA TYR A 89 3.13 1.89 0.41
C TYR A 89 2.70 1.97 1.86
N PHE A 90 2.33 0.83 2.43
CA PHE A 90 1.78 0.73 3.78
C PHE A 90 2.70 -0.13 4.65
N LEU A 91 3.31 0.47 5.67
CA LEU A 91 4.11 -0.26 6.65
C LEU A 91 3.21 -0.83 7.74
N ARG A 92 3.25 -2.15 7.94
CA ARG A 92 2.49 -2.86 8.97
C ARG A 92 3.06 -2.56 10.36
N LEU A 93 2.25 -1.92 11.22
CA LEU A 93 2.56 -1.68 12.63
C LEU A 93 1.99 -2.79 13.55
N SER A 94 0.80 -3.29 13.22
CA SER A 94 0.16 -4.44 13.85
C SER A 94 -0.58 -5.26 12.80
N LYS A 95 -1.29 -6.34 13.18
CA LYS A 95 -2.07 -7.15 12.22
C LYS A 95 -2.99 -6.32 11.33
N GLU A 96 -3.54 -5.24 11.88
CA GLU A 96 -4.57 -4.45 11.22
C GLU A 96 -4.19 -2.98 11.07
N LYS A 97 -3.25 -2.46 11.88
CA LYS A 97 -2.81 -1.06 11.83
C LYS A 97 -1.62 -0.88 10.90
N HIS A 98 -1.74 0.06 9.97
CA HIS A 98 -0.70 0.36 8.98
C HIS A 98 -0.43 1.86 8.90
N LEU A 99 0.83 2.20 8.64
CA LEU A 99 1.29 3.54 8.35
C LEU A 99 1.46 3.73 6.83
N VAL A 100 0.86 4.78 6.25
CA VAL A 100 1.10 5.13 4.85
C VAL A 100 2.42 5.89 4.74
N LEU A 101 3.37 5.34 4.00
CA LEU A 101 4.67 5.93 3.81
C LEU A 101 4.57 7.12 2.84
N GLY A 102 5.20 8.24 3.19
CA GLY A 102 5.17 9.48 2.40
C GLY A 102 4.00 10.42 2.72
N LEU A 103 3.09 10.05 3.63
CA LEU A 103 2.01 10.88 4.14
C LEU A 103 2.15 11.13 5.66
N ASP A 104 1.38 12.06 6.22
CA ASP A 104 1.42 12.34 7.66
C ASP A 104 0.94 11.10 8.47
N PRO A 105 1.82 10.51 9.31
CA PRO A 105 1.48 9.34 10.11
C PRO A 105 0.33 9.55 11.09
N LYS A 106 0.07 10.81 11.50
CA LYS A 106 -0.95 11.15 12.49
C LYS A 106 -2.33 11.29 11.87
N GLU A 107 -2.41 11.54 10.57
CA GLU A 107 -3.69 11.76 9.87
C GLU A 107 -4.13 10.56 9.02
N VAL A 108 -3.22 9.63 8.71
CA VAL A 108 -3.47 8.56 7.73
C VAL A 108 -3.17 7.15 8.28
N SER A 109 -3.38 6.90 9.58
CA SER A 109 -3.31 5.54 10.11
C SER A 109 -4.51 4.73 9.61
N VAL A 110 -4.27 3.77 8.69
CA VAL A 110 -5.34 2.98 8.07
C VAL A 110 -5.43 1.57 8.62
N PHE A 111 -6.65 1.10 8.78
CA PHE A 111 -6.92 -0.31 9.01
C PHE A 111 -6.97 -1.03 7.67
N ILE A 112 -6.15 -2.06 7.43
CA ILE A 112 -6.22 -2.84 6.19
C ILE A 112 -6.47 -4.29 6.58
N SER A 113 -7.63 -4.82 6.18
CA SER A 113 -8.02 -6.21 6.38
C SER A 113 -7.08 -7.17 5.61
N ASN A 114 -7.32 -8.48 5.72
CA ASN A 114 -6.35 -9.56 5.53
C ASN A 114 -5.84 -9.77 4.07
N VAL A 115 -5.23 -8.76 3.48
CA VAL A 115 -4.59 -8.79 2.16
C VAL A 115 -3.08 -8.73 2.36
N ASN A 116 -2.37 -9.72 1.82
CA ASN A 116 -0.92 -9.71 1.72
C ASN A 116 -0.53 -9.26 0.32
N GLY A 117 0.58 -8.52 0.21
CA GLY A 117 1.09 -8.07 -1.07
C GLY A 117 0.41 -6.81 -1.58
N ILE A 118 -0.16 -6.91 -2.78
CA ILE A 118 -0.74 -5.78 -3.51
C ILE A 118 -2.27 -5.84 -3.53
N PHE A 119 -2.92 -4.67 -3.59
CA PHE A 119 -4.38 -4.58 -3.65
C PHE A 119 -4.84 -3.28 -4.30
N ARG A 120 -6.01 -3.32 -4.94
CA ARG A 120 -6.65 -2.12 -5.52
C ARG A 120 -7.35 -1.30 -4.44
N LEU A 121 -7.19 0.03 -4.50
CA LEU A 121 -7.95 0.99 -3.71
C LEU A 121 -9.24 1.36 -4.45
N SER A 122 -10.35 1.49 -3.73
CA SER A 122 -11.56 2.12 -4.26
C SER A 122 -11.42 3.66 -4.32
N ASP A 123 -12.28 4.32 -5.08
CA ASP A 123 -12.32 5.79 -5.16
C ASP A 123 -12.42 6.44 -3.78
N GLU A 124 -13.30 5.90 -2.91
CA GLU A 124 -13.47 6.39 -1.54
C GLU A 124 -12.19 6.24 -0.72
N GLN A 125 -11.52 5.09 -0.83
CA GLN A 125 -10.27 4.84 -0.12
C GLN A 125 -9.17 5.78 -0.61
N TYR A 126 -9.05 5.96 -1.93
CA TYR A 126 -8.08 6.86 -2.54
C TYR A 126 -8.28 8.32 -2.12
N VAL A 127 -9.50 8.84 -2.22
CA VAL A 127 -9.82 10.23 -1.82
C VAL A 127 -9.58 10.45 -0.33
N ASN A 128 -9.93 9.47 0.51
CA ASN A 128 -9.73 9.58 1.95
C ASN A 128 -8.23 9.49 2.34
N LEU A 129 -7.42 8.68 1.64
CA LEU A 129 -5.97 8.64 1.83
C LEU A 129 -5.30 9.96 1.44
N LEU A 130 -5.80 10.59 0.40
CA LEU A 130 -5.23 11.81 -0.12
C LEU A 130 -5.42 13.03 0.77
N LYS A 131 -6.20 12.99 1.87
CA LYS A 131 -6.51 14.12 2.78
C LYS A 131 -5.26 14.95 3.13
N ILE A 132 -4.89 15.85 2.23
CA ILE A 132 -3.71 16.68 2.31
C ILE A 132 -3.99 17.65 3.45
N PRO A 133 -3.14 17.73 4.49
CA PRO A 133 -3.27 18.81 5.45
C PRO A 133 -3.11 20.11 4.67
N ILE A 134 -4.18 20.89 4.61
CA ILE A 134 -4.17 22.21 3.98
C ILE A 134 -3.14 23.03 4.77
N CYS A 135 -2.01 23.33 4.14
CA CYS A 135 -1.01 24.24 4.67
C CYS A 135 -1.61 25.64 4.87
#